data_AF-A0ABD5SF33-F1
#
_entry.id   AF-A0ABD5SF33-F1
#
_cell.length_a   1.000
_cell.length_b   1.000
_cell.length_c   1.000
_cell.angle_alpha   90.00
_cell.angle_beta   90.00
_cell.angle_gamma   90.00
#
_symmetry.space_group_name_H-M   'P 1'
#
loop_
_entity.id
_entity.type
_entity.pdbx_description
1 polymer ?
#
loop_
_entity_poly.entity_id
_entity_poly.type
_entity_poly.pdbx_seq_one_letter_code
_entity_poly.pdbx_strand_id
1 'polypeptide(L)'
;MLNIELVDSIEAIGASTWQGLLQSRYPFGQFGFLQALEQTGCVGSASGWLPQHLVVRNPSQQIIACAPLYLKQHSWGEYIFDWAWAEAFQR
;
A
#
# COMPACT_ATOMS: atom_id res chain seq x y z
N MET A 1 -5.71 -24.59 2.34
CA MET A 1 -4.67 -23.77 3.00
C MET A 1 -5.01 -22.30 2.78
N LEU A 2 -4.62 -21.40 3.69
CA LEU A 2 -4.72 -19.96 3.43
C LEU A 2 -3.61 -19.54 2.46
N ASN A 3 -3.91 -18.64 1.53
CA ASN A 3 -2.92 -18.02 0.66
C ASN A 3 -2.72 -16.56 1.08
N ILE A 4 -1.48 -16.08 1.07
CA ILE A 4 -1.13 -14.70 1.39
C ILE A 4 -0.36 -14.15 0.20
N GLU A 5 -0.84 -13.04 -0.35
CA GLU A 5 -0.25 -12.42 -1.53
C GLU A 5 -0.23 -10.90 -1.41
N LEU A 6 0.64 -10.27 -2.20
CA LEU A 6 0.65 -8.82 -2.40
C LEU A 6 -0.02 -8.53 -3.75
N VAL A 7 -0.85 -7.50 -3.78
CA VAL A 7 -1.42 -6.94 -5.00
C VAL A 7 -0.98 -5.50 -5.18
N ASP A 8 -0.78 -5.09 -6.42
CA ASP A 8 -0.16 -3.80 -6.79
C ASP A 8 -1.17 -2.64 -6.93
N SER A 9 -2.46 -2.89 -6.71
CA SER A 9 -3.50 -1.86 -6.72
C SER A 9 -4.68 -2.24 -5.82
N ILE A 10 -5.31 -1.23 -5.23
CA ILE A 10 -6.54 -1.39 -4.45
C ILE A 10 -7.69 -1.95 -5.32
N GLU A 11 -7.67 -1.69 -6.64
CA GLU A 11 -8.65 -2.20 -7.59
C GLU A 11 -8.65 -3.73 -7.68
N ALA A 12 -7.50 -4.37 -7.47
CA ALA A 12 -7.39 -5.83 -7.47
C ALA A 12 -8.15 -6.49 -6.29
N ILE A 13 -8.42 -5.74 -5.23
CA ILE A 13 -9.24 -6.17 -4.09
C ILE A 13 -10.72 -5.90 -4.38
N GLY A 14 -11.00 -4.74 -5.00
CA GLY A 14 -12.34 -4.26 -5.34
C GLY A 14 -13.05 -3.57 -4.17
N ALA A 15 -13.84 -2.55 -4.49
CA ALA A 15 -14.53 -1.73 -3.50
C ALA A 15 -15.40 -2.57 -2.55
N SER A 16 -16.32 -3.38 -3.10
CA SER A 16 -17.25 -4.18 -2.33
C SER A 16 -16.56 -5.11 -1.32
N THR A 17 -15.49 -5.78 -1.75
CA THR A 17 -14.66 -6.62 -0.87
C THR A 17 -14.03 -5.79 0.25
N TRP A 18 -13.44 -4.63 -0.09
CA TRP A 18 -12.81 -3.75 0.88
C TRP A 18 -13.80 -3.24 1.93
N GLN A 19 -14.98 -2.75 1.51
CA GLN A 19 -16.03 -2.29 2.41
C GLN A 19 -16.62 -3.43 3.26
N GLY A 20 -16.68 -4.64 2.73
CA GLY A 20 -17.10 -5.82 3.49
C GLY A 20 -16.13 -6.17 4.62
N LEU A 21 -14.83 -5.91 4.43
CA LEU A 21 -13.77 -6.18 5.42
C LEU A 21 -13.56 -5.04 6.40
N LEU A 22 -13.64 -3.78 5.95
CA LEU A 22 -13.45 -2.60 6.76
C LEU A 22 -14.78 -1.91 7.05
N GLN A 23 -15.31 -2.11 8.26
CA GLN A 23 -16.53 -1.43 8.73
C GLN A 23 -16.26 -0.06 9.38
N SER A 24 -15.02 0.43 9.30
CA SER A 24 -14.60 1.71 9.88
C SER A 24 -14.98 2.90 9.00
N ARG A 25 -15.31 4.04 9.63
CA ARG A 25 -15.48 5.34 8.96
C ARG A 25 -14.19 6.16 8.88
N TYR A 26 -13.04 5.58 9.26
CA TYR A 26 -11.76 6.26 9.19
C TYR A 26 -11.45 6.65 7.73
N PRO A 27 -11.27 7.95 7.41
CA PRO A 27 -11.22 8.43 6.03
C PRO A 27 -10.03 7.85 5.24
N PHE A 28 -8.87 7.72 5.89
CA PHE A 28 -7.66 7.21 5.22
C PHE A 28 -7.62 5.69 5.05
N GLY A 29 -8.61 4.98 5.61
CA GLY A 29 -8.84 3.57 5.32
C GLY A 29 -9.90 3.33 4.24
N GLN A 30 -10.57 4.36 3.73
CA GLN A 30 -11.64 4.18 2.74
C GLN A 30 -11.06 3.78 1.38
N PHE A 31 -11.74 2.87 0.68
CA PHE A 31 -11.36 2.45 -0.68
C PHE A 31 -11.16 3.67 -1.60
N GLY A 32 -12.13 4.60 -1.62
CA GLY A 32 -12.06 5.77 -2.49
C GLY A 32 -10.87 6.70 -2.18
N PHE A 33 -10.41 6.76 -0.93
CA PHE A 33 -9.23 7.53 -0.59
C PHE A 33 -7.95 6.86 -1.14
N LEU A 34 -7.79 5.56 -0.91
CA LEU A 34 -6.63 4.81 -1.40
C LEU A 34 -6.59 4.75 -2.93
N GLN A 35 -7.75 4.56 -3.56
CA GLN A 35 -7.91 4.59 -5.02
C GLN A 35 -7.53 5.97 -5.59
N ALA A 36 -7.97 7.05 -4.94
CA ALA A 36 -7.60 8.40 -5.37
C ALA A 36 -6.08 8.59 -5.33
N LEU A 37 -5.39 8.14 -4.28
CA LEU A 37 -3.93 8.24 -4.21
C LEU A 37 -3.25 7.54 -5.40
N GLU A 38 -3.72 6.35 -5.77
CA GLU A 38 -3.19 5.58 -6.90
C GLU A 38 -3.48 6.28 -8.24
N GLN A 39 -4.71 6.74 -8.45
CA GLN A 39 -5.14 7.37 -9.70
C GLN A 39 -4.52 8.75 -9.95
N THR A 40 -4.25 9.52 -8.89
CA THR A 40 -3.66 10.85 -9.00
C THR A 40 -2.14 10.85 -8.99
N GLY A 41 -1.50 9.68 -8.90
CA GLY A 41 -0.04 9.56 -8.83
C GLY A 41 0.57 10.07 -7.52
N CYS A 42 -0.23 10.24 -6.47
CA CYS A 42 0.30 10.52 -5.12
C CYS A 42 1.11 9.31 -4.62
N VAL A 43 0.69 8.10 -5.00
CA VAL A 43 1.46 6.86 -4.87
C VAL A 43 1.70 6.27 -6.27
N GLY A 44 2.74 5.46 -6.40
CA GLY A 44 3.21 4.87 -7.65
C GLY A 44 4.70 5.11 -7.88
N SER A 45 5.21 4.65 -9.03
CA SER A 45 6.64 4.69 -9.33
C SER A 45 7.22 6.11 -9.31
N ALA A 46 6.43 7.12 -9.68
CA ALA A 46 6.87 8.51 -9.72
C ALA A 46 7.11 9.12 -8.33
N SER A 47 6.43 8.64 -7.27
CA SER A 47 6.61 9.13 -5.91
C SER A 47 7.52 8.25 -5.05
N GLY A 48 7.95 7.10 -5.59
CA GLY A 48 8.73 6.09 -4.88
C GLY A 48 7.95 5.31 -3.82
N TRP A 49 6.63 5.50 -3.73
CA TRP A 49 5.73 4.74 -2.87
C TRP A 49 4.88 3.81 -3.72
N LEU A 50 5.32 2.57 -3.90
CA LEU A 50 4.61 1.58 -4.71
C LEU A 50 3.51 0.90 -3.89
N PRO A 51 2.24 0.89 -4.33
CA PRO A 51 1.21 0.09 -3.67
C PRO A 51 1.56 -1.40 -3.72
N GLN A 52 1.40 -2.08 -2.58
CA GLN A 52 1.69 -3.51 -2.39
C GLN A 52 0.71 -4.08 -1.36
N HIS A 53 -0.60 -3.89 -1.55
CA HIS A 53 -1.61 -4.27 -0.56
C HIS A 53 -1.57 -5.77 -0.25
N LEU A 54 -1.61 -6.11 1.03
CA LEU A 54 -1.63 -7.50 1.48
C LEU A 54 -3.06 -8.06 1.36
N VAL A 55 -3.18 -9.29 0.87
CA VAL A 55 -4.44 -10.01 0.73
C VAL A 55 -4.27 -11.41 1.31
N VAL A 56 -5.25 -11.85 2.11
CA VAL A 56 -5.36 -13.22 2.60
C VAL A 56 -6.57 -13.88 1.95
N ARG A 57 -6.35 -15.00 1.24
CA ARG A 57 -7.42 -15.81 0.64
C ARG A 57 -7.63 -17.10 1.39
N ASN A 58 -8.90 -17.50 1.49
CA ASN A 58 -9.29 -18.81 1.95
C ASN A 58 -9.15 -19.87 0.83
N PRO A 59 -9.38 -21.18 1.11
CA PRO A 59 -9.29 -22.23 0.09
C PRO A 59 -10.26 -22.06 -1.10
N SER A 60 -11.36 -21.32 -0.93
CA SER A 60 -12.31 -21.00 -2.01
C SER A 60 -11.96 -19.73 -2.78
N GLN A 61 -10.72 -19.23 -2.66
CA GLN A 61 -10.20 -18.01 -3.31
C GLN A 61 -10.84 -16.69 -2.88
N GLN A 62 -11.69 -16.71 -1.84
CA GLN A 62 -12.31 -15.52 -1.29
C GLN A 62 -11.30 -14.76 -0.42
N ILE A 63 -11.22 -13.44 -0.62
CA ILE A 63 -10.45 -12.55 0.26
C ILE A 63 -11.14 -12.45 1.61
N ILE A 64 -10.43 -12.80 2.68
CA ILE A 64 -10.94 -12.80 4.06
C ILE A 64 -10.24 -11.77 4.96
N ALA A 65 -9.12 -11.21 4.51
CA ALA A 65 -8.44 -10.09 5.15
C ALA A 65 -7.61 -9.33 4.12
N CYS A 66 -7.43 -8.03 4.36
CA CYS A 66 -6.54 -7.19 3.59
C CYS A 66 -5.90 -6.10 4.46
N ALA A 67 -4.75 -5.57 4.03
CA ALA A 67 -4.13 -4.41 4.65
C ALA A 67 -3.49 -3.53 3.58
N PRO A 68 -3.65 -2.19 3.67
CA PRO A 68 -2.97 -1.30 2.76
C PRO A 68 -1.49 -1.26 3.12
N LEU A 69 -0.62 -1.46 2.12
CA LEU A 69 0.83 -1.43 2.29
C LEU A 69 1.46 -0.74 1.08
N TYR A 70 2.61 -0.10 1.33
CA TYR A 70 3.39 0.57 0.32
C TYR A 70 4.86 0.20 0.46
N LEU A 71 5.49 -0.18 -0.65
CA LEU A 71 6.93 -0.33 -0.74
C LEU A 71 7.55 1.03 -1.04
N LYS A 72 8.37 1.53 -0.11
CA LYS A 72 9.15 2.75 -0.31
C LYS A 72 10.49 2.42 -0.97
N GLN A 73 10.77 3.05 -2.12
CA GLN A 73 11.97 2.77 -2.91
C GLN A 73 13.16 3.67 -2.58
N HIS A 74 12.95 4.80 -1.92
CA HIS A 74 14.01 5.77 -1.60
C HIS A 74 13.65 6.63 -0.37
N SER A 75 14.65 7.22 0.28
CA SER A 75 14.47 8.09 1.46
C SER A 75 14.09 9.55 1.14
N TRP A 76 13.77 9.90 -0.12
CA TRP A 76 13.32 11.27 -0.44
C TRP A 76 12.06 11.65 0.35
N GLY A 77 12.06 12.86 0.92
CA GLY A 77 10.98 13.38 1.76
C GLY A 77 11.06 12.97 3.24
N GLU A 78 12.12 12.28 3.68
CA GLU A 78 12.36 12.04 5.11
C GLU A 78 13.00 13.25 5.78
N TYR A 79 12.67 13.47 7.06
CA TYR A 79 13.15 14.61 7.84
C TYR A 79 14.67 14.53 8.12
N ILE A 80 15.20 13.31 8.18
CA ILE A 80 16.63 13.04 8.22
C ILE A 80 16.96 12.31 6.93
N PHE A 81 17.91 12.87 6.22
CA PHE A 81 18.36 12.36 4.96
C PHE A 81 19.56 11.44 5.19
N ASP A 82 19.38 10.15 4.93
CA ASP A 82 20.45 9.15 5.03
C ASP A 82 21.64 9.47 4.12
N TRP A 83 21.45 10.28 3.07
CA TRP A 83 22.54 10.67 2.16
C TRP A 83 23.62 11.50 2.84
N ALA A 84 23.27 12.36 3.81
CA ALA A 84 24.27 13.11 4.57
C ALA A 84 25.13 12.18 5.45
N TRP A 85 24.52 11.12 6.00
CA TRP A 85 25.23 10.10 6.78
C TRP A 85 26.06 9.17 5.90
N ALA A 86 25.52 8.74 4.76
CA ALA A 86 26.25 7.92 3.78
C ALA A 86 27.46 8.69 3.22
N GLU A 87 27.30 9.98 2.92
CA GLU A 87 28.38 10.84 2.46
C GLU A 87 29.44 11.07 3.54
N ALA A 88 29.04 11.24 4.81
CA ALA A 88 29.96 11.37 5.93
C ALA A 88 30.74 10.07 6.21
N PHE A 89 30.15 8.90 6.00
CA PHE A 89 30.85 7.61 6.12
C PHE A 89 31.84 7.37 4.98
N GLN A 90 31.55 7.88 3.78
CA GLN A 90 32.42 7.74 2.60
C GLN A 90 33.62 8.71 2.61
N ARG A 91 33.64 9.69 3.51
CA ARG A 91 34.73 10.66 3.70
C ARG A 91 35.58 10.29 4.90
#